data_AF-A0A6S6SIW3-F1
#
_entry.id   AF-A0A6S6SIW3-F1
#
_cell.length_a   1.000
_cell.length_b   1.000
_cell.length_c   1.000
_cell.angle_alpha   90.00
_cell.angle_beta   90.00
_cell.angle_gamma   90.00
#
_symmetry.space_group_name_H-M   'P 1'
#
loop_
_entity.id
_entity.type
_entity.pdbx_description
1 polymer ?
#
loop_
_entity_poly.entity_id
_entity_poly.type
_entity_poly.pdbx_seq_one_letter_code
_entity_poly.pdbx_strand_id
1 'polypeptide(L)'
;MSKRIETSIEFWENIINKRNFDEKGYDLDATNYIKNKLGLLRGRSILVGLKSKEKKLEPVELEEFIKVFFESMESFSNMMTDLLNMFEEISVKQTDKNLDIEFDFDKGKSPTTVNLDEFKEYASFFVEINKEFEIPNLDIEKLWELPNILDYLRNKDNLNRGLKGFGEKYYSEYANKGWFENYPEIEKTGNVLLDSQIEKVFYIWKQVVEEIKSYGEVPGKSRYIDNNSEIVQRLDNNEWIPMIIDYIYSLVDCNEEIKNEIANKLEAFFSDMPVIKIKVEERVEKFEEFLKLPFWDKRYELYSVWVFTLIYKATKEYGLTVYTVNNKLSFPFKETHLATISCKMENILIFSEKRTELSNPVGKSRTKNIQPDYSFYREPITDTESSILEIECKQYKKQSTDNFARALIDYSNGRGNAKVLVVNYGEIDKERILKKIDELAVDGISNNKDRCDVIGNLKSKNNEDILIEMIQGELSKYSCMSESL
;
A
#
# COMPACT_ATOMS: atom_id res chain seq x y z
N MET A 1 -1.06 20.58 -27.36
CA MET A 1 0.27 20.01 -27.07
C MET A 1 0.69 20.49 -25.69
N SER A 2 0.82 19.58 -24.74
CA SER A 2 1.44 19.90 -23.44
C SER A 2 2.92 20.22 -23.68
N LYS A 3 3.46 21.24 -23.01
CA LYS A 3 4.90 21.53 -23.05
C LYS A 3 5.65 20.34 -22.45
N ARG A 4 6.63 19.80 -23.17
CA ARG A 4 7.50 18.70 -22.68
C ARG A 4 8.27 19.19 -21.44
N ILE A 5 8.31 18.38 -20.39
CA ILE A 5 9.05 18.68 -19.16
C ILE A 5 10.46 18.12 -19.35
N GLU A 6 11.47 18.99 -19.26
CA GLU A 6 12.86 18.61 -19.56
C GLU A 6 13.78 18.78 -18.35
N THR A 7 13.32 19.47 -17.29
CA THR A 7 14.15 19.76 -16.10
C THR A 7 13.44 19.44 -14.80
N SER A 8 14.21 19.14 -13.74
CA SER A 8 13.69 18.98 -12.38
C SER A 8 12.94 20.22 -11.88
N ILE A 9 13.35 21.42 -12.31
CA ILE A 9 12.67 22.68 -11.99
C ILE A 9 11.28 22.75 -12.63
N GLU A 10 11.18 22.47 -13.94
CA GLU A 10 9.90 22.45 -14.65
C GLU A 10 8.96 21.37 -14.10
N PHE A 11 9.52 20.19 -13.80
CA PHE A 11 8.78 19.10 -13.19
C PHE A 11 8.19 19.51 -11.83
N TRP A 12 9.01 20.12 -10.97
CA TRP A 12 8.57 20.59 -9.66
C TRP A 12 7.54 21.72 -9.74
N GLU A 13 7.70 22.66 -10.68
CA GLU A 13 6.71 23.70 -10.93
C GLU A 13 5.37 23.11 -11.41
N ASN A 14 5.38 22.01 -12.16
CA ASN A 14 4.14 21.29 -12.53
C ASN A 14 3.47 20.66 -11.31
N ILE A 15 4.23 20.00 -10.43
CA ILE A 15 3.72 19.40 -9.19
C ILE A 15 3.04 20.43 -8.31
N ILE A 16 3.73 21.54 -7.98
CA ILE A 16 3.16 22.57 -7.09
C ILE A 16 1.91 23.20 -7.70
N ASN A 17 1.95 23.54 -8.99
CA ASN A 17 0.88 24.32 -9.61
C ASN A 17 -0.37 23.49 -9.93
N LYS A 18 -0.22 22.18 -10.15
CA LYS A 18 -1.34 21.34 -10.64
C LYS A 18 -1.76 20.23 -9.70
N ARG A 19 -0.92 19.83 -8.73
CA ARG A 19 -1.05 18.54 -8.03
C ARG A 19 -1.09 18.66 -6.51
N ASN A 20 -1.51 19.82 -6.00
CA ASN A 20 -1.82 20.09 -4.59
C ASN A 20 -0.76 19.60 -3.59
N PHE A 21 0.54 19.72 -3.94
CA PHE A 21 1.64 19.32 -3.05
C PHE A 21 1.91 20.40 -2.01
N ASP A 22 1.79 20.06 -0.72
CA ASP A 22 1.94 20.97 0.41
C ASP A 22 3.27 20.77 1.13
N GLU A 23 4.28 21.55 0.71
CA GLU A 23 5.62 21.53 1.31
C GLU A 23 5.65 21.86 2.81
N LYS A 24 4.60 22.45 3.38
CA LYS A 24 4.61 22.99 4.75
C LYS A 24 3.71 22.23 5.71
N GLY A 25 2.58 21.73 5.23
CA GLY A 25 1.63 20.92 5.97
C GLY A 25 1.89 19.44 5.75
N TYR A 26 1.00 18.81 5.00
CA TYR A 26 0.89 17.35 5.00
C TYR A 26 2.05 16.63 4.29
N ASP A 27 2.58 17.16 3.18
CA ASP A 27 3.70 16.51 2.45
C ASP A 27 5.09 16.90 2.98
N LEU A 28 5.19 17.48 4.17
CA LEU A 28 6.48 17.97 4.63
C LEU A 28 7.47 16.82 4.94
N ASP A 29 7.03 15.64 5.37
CA ASP A 29 7.95 14.51 5.55
C ASP A 29 8.61 14.13 4.22
N ALA A 30 7.80 14.02 3.15
CA ALA A 30 8.29 13.83 1.79
C ALA A 30 9.20 14.99 1.36
N THR A 31 8.81 16.23 1.66
CA THR A 31 9.60 17.44 1.37
C THR A 31 10.97 17.40 2.04
N ASN A 32 11.03 16.99 3.31
CA ASN A 32 12.27 16.88 4.07
C ASN A 32 13.14 15.75 3.53
N TYR A 33 12.53 14.60 3.17
CA TYR A 33 13.21 13.50 2.52
C TYR A 33 13.88 13.96 1.22
N ILE A 34 13.12 14.59 0.33
CA ILE A 34 13.60 15.13 -0.95
C ILE A 34 14.76 16.11 -0.73
N LYS A 35 14.59 17.07 0.19
CA LYS A 35 15.64 18.06 0.49
C LYS A 35 16.91 17.41 1.01
N ASN A 36 16.79 16.43 1.90
CA ASN A 36 17.94 15.75 2.47
C ASN A 36 18.67 14.90 1.43
N LYS A 37 17.94 14.12 0.63
CA LYS A 37 18.52 13.23 -0.38
C LYS A 37 19.21 13.98 -1.51
N LEU A 38 18.61 15.07 -1.99
CA LEU A 38 19.16 15.89 -3.08
C LEU A 38 20.13 16.99 -2.59
N GLY A 39 20.44 17.04 -1.30
CA GLY A 39 21.33 18.06 -0.73
C GLY A 39 20.83 19.51 -0.91
N LEU A 40 19.50 19.71 -0.87
CA LEU A 40 18.89 21.03 -1.01
C LEU A 40 18.92 21.82 0.31
N LEU A 41 18.81 23.14 0.21
CA LEU A 41 18.86 24.05 1.35
C LEU A 41 17.70 23.80 2.33
N ARG A 42 18.04 23.44 3.59
CA ARG A 42 17.06 23.30 4.68
C ARG A 42 16.30 24.61 4.92
N GLY A 43 15.01 24.50 5.22
CA GLY A 43 14.13 25.64 5.54
C GLY A 43 13.73 26.52 4.34
N ARG A 44 14.25 26.26 3.14
CA ARG A 44 13.78 26.88 1.89
C ARG A 44 12.85 25.92 1.14
N SER A 45 12.08 26.41 0.16
CA SER A 45 11.26 25.54 -0.70
C SER A 45 12.15 24.68 -1.62
N ILE A 46 11.62 23.55 -2.08
CA ILE A 46 12.34 22.68 -3.03
C ILE A 46 12.73 23.47 -4.29
N LEU A 47 11.79 24.28 -4.82
CA LEU A 47 12.03 25.12 -5.99
C LEU A 47 13.25 26.05 -5.83
N VAL A 48 13.40 26.68 -4.66
CA VAL A 48 14.54 27.56 -4.36
C VAL A 48 15.83 26.75 -4.27
N GLY A 49 15.77 25.55 -3.69
CA GLY A 49 16.90 24.62 -3.64
C GLY A 49 17.39 24.23 -5.05
N LEU A 50 16.47 23.79 -5.91
CA LEU A 50 16.77 23.39 -7.29
C LEU A 50 17.38 24.56 -8.09
N LYS A 51 16.76 25.75 -8.05
CA LYS A 51 17.30 26.96 -8.70
C LYS A 51 18.66 27.37 -8.16
N SER A 52 18.95 27.11 -6.88
CA SER A 52 20.27 27.39 -6.30
C SER A 52 21.33 26.40 -6.78
N LYS A 53 20.97 25.14 -6.98
CA LYS A 53 21.84 24.06 -7.49
C LYS A 53 22.21 24.31 -8.96
N GLU A 54 21.21 24.65 -9.78
CA GLU A 54 21.39 25.08 -11.17
C GLU A 54 22.36 26.28 -11.29
N LYS A 55 22.15 27.34 -10.49
CA LYS A 55 23.04 28.52 -10.47
C LYS A 55 24.49 28.22 -10.08
N LYS A 56 24.72 27.15 -9.32
CA LYS A 56 26.05 26.69 -8.91
C LYS A 56 26.69 25.74 -9.92
N LEU A 57 26.05 25.52 -11.08
CA LEU A 57 26.47 24.56 -12.09
C LEU A 57 26.48 23.10 -11.57
N GLU A 58 25.61 22.81 -10.60
CA GLU A 58 25.35 21.47 -10.07
C GLU A 58 23.84 21.17 -10.17
N PRO A 59 23.22 21.18 -11.37
CA PRO A 59 21.80 20.92 -11.50
C PRO A 59 21.45 19.52 -10.99
N VAL A 60 20.26 19.37 -10.41
CA VAL A 60 19.72 18.04 -10.10
C VAL A 60 19.11 17.48 -11.39
N GLU A 61 19.60 16.32 -11.81
CA GLU A 61 19.10 15.62 -12.98
C GLU A 61 17.62 15.26 -12.79
N LEU A 62 16.82 15.37 -13.87
CA LEU A 62 15.39 15.11 -13.80
C LEU A 62 15.10 13.68 -13.31
N GLU A 63 15.85 12.69 -13.79
CA GLU A 63 15.73 11.30 -13.34
C GLU A 63 15.99 11.12 -11.83
N GLU A 64 17.05 11.76 -11.32
CA GLU A 64 17.41 11.70 -9.90
C GLU A 64 16.30 12.33 -9.05
N PHE A 65 15.78 13.48 -9.50
CA PHE A 65 14.68 14.16 -8.82
C PHE A 65 13.44 13.27 -8.73
N ILE A 66 13.04 12.69 -9.85
CA ILE A 66 11.92 11.76 -9.98
C ILE A 66 12.07 10.59 -9.01
N LYS A 67 13.23 9.93 -9.02
CA LYS A 67 13.49 8.77 -8.16
C LYS A 67 13.31 9.14 -6.70
N VAL A 68 13.95 10.22 -6.26
CA VAL A 68 13.87 10.69 -4.87
C VAL A 68 12.44 11.13 -4.51
N PHE A 69 11.68 11.69 -5.45
CA PHE A 69 10.29 12.04 -5.21
C PHE A 69 9.43 10.79 -4.91
N PHE A 70 9.58 9.70 -5.67
CA PHE A 70 8.79 8.48 -5.42
C PHE A 70 9.24 7.70 -4.20
N GLU A 71 10.55 7.66 -3.92
CA GLU A 71 11.05 7.18 -2.64
C GLU A 71 10.40 7.93 -1.47
N SER A 72 10.20 9.24 -1.61
CA SER A 72 9.54 10.05 -0.58
C SER A 72 8.04 9.72 -0.38
N MET A 73 7.43 9.01 -1.33
CA MET A 73 6.02 8.58 -1.33
C MET A 73 5.84 7.10 -0.98
N GLU A 74 6.90 6.40 -0.59
CA GLU A 74 6.86 4.96 -0.29
C GLU A 74 5.75 4.59 0.71
N SER A 75 5.59 5.38 1.79
CA SER A 75 4.53 5.12 2.77
C SER A 75 3.13 5.20 2.15
N PHE A 76 2.90 6.09 1.19
CA PHE A 76 1.61 6.19 0.50
C PHE A 76 1.38 4.99 -0.41
N SER A 77 2.41 4.56 -1.16
CA SER A 77 2.35 3.33 -1.95
C SER A 77 2.01 2.12 -1.10
N ASN A 78 2.67 1.95 0.05
CA ASN A 78 2.39 0.82 0.92
C ASN A 78 0.94 0.86 1.48
N MET A 79 0.41 2.04 1.81
CA MET A 79 -1.00 2.18 2.21
C MET A 79 -1.97 1.76 1.10
N MET A 80 -1.68 2.11 -0.15
CA MET A 80 -2.49 1.66 -1.31
C MET A 80 -2.45 0.14 -1.47
N THR A 81 -1.29 -0.48 -1.26
CA THR A 81 -1.15 -1.94 -1.27
C THR A 81 -1.93 -2.60 -0.13
N ASP A 82 -1.85 -2.07 1.09
CA ASP A 82 -2.63 -2.57 2.24
C ASP A 82 -4.14 -2.51 1.97
N LEU A 83 -4.61 -1.40 1.38
CA LEU A 83 -6.01 -1.24 0.98
C LEU A 83 -6.41 -2.26 -0.08
N LEU A 84 -5.59 -2.43 -1.11
CA LEU A 84 -5.83 -3.41 -2.18
C LEU A 84 -5.97 -4.83 -1.61
N ASN A 85 -5.01 -5.25 -0.78
CA ASN A 85 -5.03 -6.58 -0.16
C ASN A 85 -6.31 -6.80 0.65
N MET A 86 -6.72 -5.80 1.44
CA MET A 86 -7.97 -5.86 2.20
C MET A 86 -9.19 -5.99 1.26
N PHE A 87 -9.25 -5.21 0.18
CA PHE A 87 -10.36 -5.26 -0.77
C PHE A 87 -10.43 -6.61 -1.49
N GLU A 88 -9.29 -7.20 -1.86
CA GLU A 88 -9.23 -8.54 -2.44
C GLU A 88 -9.73 -9.60 -1.45
N GLU A 89 -9.27 -9.58 -0.19
CA GLU A 89 -9.73 -10.51 0.84
C GLU A 89 -11.26 -10.39 1.08
N ILE A 90 -11.80 -9.16 1.10
CA ILE A 90 -13.24 -8.93 1.24
C ILE A 90 -14.01 -9.44 0.02
N SER A 91 -13.53 -9.15 -1.18
CA SER A 91 -14.13 -9.56 -2.45
C SER A 91 -14.25 -11.09 -2.55
N VAL A 92 -13.15 -11.81 -2.22
CA VAL A 92 -13.13 -13.28 -2.20
C VAL A 92 -14.16 -13.85 -1.24
N LYS A 93 -14.32 -13.27 -0.04
CA LYS A 93 -15.30 -13.72 0.95
C LYS A 93 -16.75 -13.54 0.50
N GLN A 94 -17.03 -12.56 -0.35
CA GLN A 94 -18.38 -12.28 -0.84
C GLN A 94 -18.74 -13.01 -2.14
N THR A 95 -17.82 -13.78 -2.73
CA THR A 95 -17.99 -14.52 -4.01
C THR A 95 -18.26 -13.65 -5.25
N ASP A 96 -18.11 -12.33 -5.14
CA ASP A 96 -18.37 -11.38 -6.22
C ASP A 96 -17.07 -10.92 -6.88
N LYS A 97 -16.92 -11.18 -8.19
CA LYS A 97 -15.74 -10.72 -8.96
C LYS A 97 -15.71 -9.21 -9.24
N ASN A 98 -16.78 -8.49 -8.91
CA ASN A 98 -17.00 -7.09 -9.32
C ASN A 98 -17.26 -6.20 -8.09
N LEU A 99 -16.31 -6.17 -7.14
CA LEU A 99 -16.39 -5.26 -5.99
C LEU A 99 -16.07 -3.83 -6.45
N ASP A 100 -17.03 -2.92 -6.28
CA ASP A 100 -16.82 -1.49 -6.42
C ASP A 100 -16.39 -0.88 -5.08
N ILE A 101 -15.41 0.02 -5.12
CA ILE A 101 -14.93 0.74 -3.95
C ILE A 101 -15.37 2.19 -4.08
N GLU A 102 -16.10 2.69 -3.09
CA GLU A 102 -16.59 4.06 -3.04
C GLU A 102 -15.91 4.88 -1.95
N PHE A 103 -15.37 6.02 -2.35
CA PHE A 103 -14.82 7.02 -1.47
C PHE A 103 -15.62 8.32 -1.60
N ASP A 104 -16.33 8.72 -0.54
CA ASP A 104 -17.11 9.96 -0.51
C ASP A 104 -16.38 11.06 0.28
N PHE A 105 -15.22 11.47 -0.23
CA PHE A 105 -14.31 12.43 0.43
C PHE A 105 -14.86 13.85 0.53
N ASP A 106 -15.78 14.25 -0.36
CA ASP A 106 -16.19 15.64 -0.54
C ASP A 106 -17.71 15.81 -0.34
N LYS A 107 -18.09 16.48 0.75
CA LYS A 107 -19.48 16.81 1.02
C LYS A 107 -20.11 17.59 -0.13
N GLY A 108 -21.08 16.99 -0.83
CA GLY A 108 -21.83 17.60 -1.92
C GLY A 108 -21.22 17.42 -3.32
N LYS A 109 -20.17 16.62 -3.45
CA LYS A 109 -19.71 16.12 -4.77
C LYS A 109 -20.09 14.65 -4.93
N SER A 110 -20.02 14.16 -6.18
CA SER A 110 -20.18 12.73 -6.43
C SER A 110 -19.02 11.95 -5.81
N PRO A 111 -19.30 10.82 -5.12
CA PRO A 111 -18.25 9.94 -4.62
C PRO A 111 -17.34 9.46 -5.75
N THR A 112 -16.06 9.30 -5.45
CA THR A 112 -15.13 8.60 -6.34
C THR A 112 -15.41 7.12 -6.22
N THR A 113 -15.84 6.51 -7.32
CA THR A 113 -16.04 5.05 -7.42
C THR A 113 -15.00 4.49 -8.35
N VAL A 114 -14.32 3.43 -7.92
CA VAL A 114 -13.30 2.71 -8.67
C VAL A 114 -13.55 1.23 -8.47
N ASN A 115 -13.53 0.45 -9.55
CA ASN A 115 -13.65 -1.00 -9.40
C ASN A 115 -12.32 -1.60 -8.90
N LEU A 116 -12.34 -2.83 -8.41
CA LEU A 116 -11.15 -3.45 -7.85
C LEU A 116 -9.98 -3.57 -8.85
N ASP A 117 -10.26 -3.84 -10.13
CA ASP A 117 -9.23 -3.99 -11.17
C ASP A 117 -8.55 -2.66 -11.52
N GLU A 118 -9.30 -1.57 -11.65
CA GLU A 118 -8.76 -0.21 -11.80
C GLU A 118 -7.90 0.16 -10.58
N PHE A 119 -8.33 -0.20 -9.37
CA PHE A 119 -7.55 0.04 -8.15
C PHE A 119 -6.23 -0.75 -8.14
N LYS A 120 -6.23 -1.99 -8.66
CA LYS A 120 -5.01 -2.80 -8.85
C LYS A 120 -4.03 -2.15 -9.80
N GLU A 121 -4.52 -1.61 -10.92
CA GLU A 121 -3.68 -0.88 -11.88
C GLU A 121 -3.02 0.32 -11.19
N TYR A 122 -3.78 1.08 -10.40
CA TYR A 122 -3.26 2.24 -9.67
C TYR A 122 -2.20 1.87 -8.62
N ALA A 123 -2.43 0.81 -7.85
CA ALA A 123 -1.46 0.33 -6.86
C ALA A 123 -0.19 -0.22 -7.53
N SER A 124 -0.34 -0.95 -8.64
CA SER A 124 0.77 -1.50 -9.41
C SER A 124 1.65 -0.41 -10.02
N PHE A 125 1.04 0.70 -10.45
CA PHE A 125 1.74 1.83 -11.06
C PHE A 125 2.86 2.39 -10.16
N PHE A 126 2.62 2.49 -8.84
CA PHE A 126 3.64 2.90 -7.88
C PHE A 126 4.80 1.93 -7.78
N VAL A 127 4.49 0.64 -7.73
CA VAL A 127 5.47 -0.43 -7.64
C VAL A 127 6.35 -0.43 -8.89
N GLU A 128 5.76 -0.23 -10.06
CA GLU A 128 6.49 -0.15 -11.33
C GLU A 128 7.41 1.07 -11.42
N ILE A 129 6.95 2.21 -10.93
CA ILE A 129 7.76 3.43 -10.88
C ILE A 129 8.96 3.31 -9.93
N ASN A 130 8.78 2.64 -8.79
CA ASN A 130 9.83 2.50 -7.77
C ASN A 130 10.81 1.36 -8.07
N LYS A 131 10.48 0.43 -8.98
CA LYS A 131 11.42 -0.59 -9.45
C LYS A 131 12.49 0.07 -10.30
N GLU A 132 13.74 -0.32 -10.08
CA GLU A 132 14.91 0.34 -10.65
C GLU A 132 14.74 0.62 -12.15
N PHE A 133 15.05 1.86 -12.52
CA PHE A 133 14.96 2.48 -13.85
C PHE A 133 15.93 1.90 -14.90
N GLU A 134 16.33 0.69 -14.63
CA GLU A 134 17.28 -0.09 -15.36
C GLU A 134 16.47 -1.26 -15.92
N ILE A 135 15.82 -1.06 -17.08
CA ILE A 135 15.30 -2.22 -17.79
C ILE A 135 16.54 -2.96 -18.26
N PRO A 136 16.74 -4.21 -17.86
CA PRO A 136 17.83 -4.95 -18.44
C PRO A 136 17.68 -4.92 -19.96
N ASN A 137 18.75 -4.62 -20.68
CA ASN A 137 18.80 -4.80 -22.13
C ASN A 137 18.70 -6.31 -22.39
N LEU A 138 17.45 -6.78 -22.49
CA LEU A 138 17.09 -8.15 -22.71
C LEU A 138 17.42 -8.52 -24.16
N ASP A 139 18.71 -8.69 -24.44
CA ASP A 139 19.13 -9.45 -25.60
C ASP A 139 18.62 -10.89 -25.44
N ILE A 140 18.11 -11.46 -26.52
CA ILE A 140 17.59 -12.82 -26.54
C ILE A 140 18.65 -13.82 -26.04
N GLU A 141 19.93 -13.60 -26.38
CA GLU A 141 21.02 -14.46 -25.92
C GLU A 141 21.13 -14.46 -24.39
N LYS A 142 20.98 -13.28 -23.77
CA LYS A 142 20.97 -13.12 -22.31
C LYS A 142 19.73 -13.72 -21.65
N LEU A 143 18.56 -13.62 -22.27
CA LEU A 143 17.35 -14.29 -21.76
C LEU A 143 17.47 -15.81 -21.74
N TRP A 144 18.22 -16.40 -22.68
CA TRP A 144 18.50 -17.84 -22.68
C TRP A 144 19.58 -18.26 -21.67
N GLU A 145 20.37 -17.34 -21.12
CA GLU A 145 21.26 -17.66 -19.99
C GLU A 145 20.49 -17.97 -18.71
N LEU A 146 19.31 -17.37 -18.49
CA LEU A 146 18.49 -17.62 -17.30
C LEU A 146 18.06 -19.09 -17.17
N PRO A 147 17.41 -19.70 -18.18
CA PRO A 147 17.17 -21.15 -18.20
C PRO A 147 18.43 -21.96 -18.00
N ASN A 148 19.58 -21.55 -18.55
CA ASN A 148 20.83 -22.30 -18.39
C ASN A 148 21.34 -22.25 -16.95
N ILE A 149 21.29 -21.09 -16.28
CA ILE A 149 21.69 -20.95 -14.87
C ILE A 149 20.79 -21.82 -13.99
N LEU A 150 19.50 -21.82 -14.27
CA LEU A 150 18.50 -22.57 -13.53
C LEU A 150 18.55 -24.09 -13.83
N ASP A 151 18.76 -24.50 -15.08
CA ASP A 151 18.87 -25.90 -15.52
C ASP A 151 20.24 -26.52 -15.18
N TYR A 152 21.30 -25.70 -15.07
CA TYR A 152 22.66 -26.14 -14.72
C TYR A 152 22.68 -27.02 -13.45
N LEU A 153 21.71 -26.84 -12.56
CA LEU A 153 21.65 -27.52 -11.26
C LEU A 153 20.51 -28.53 -11.14
N ARG A 154 19.53 -28.53 -12.05
CA ARG A 154 18.60 -29.66 -12.25
C ARG A 154 19.35 -30.97 -12.54
N ASN A 155 20.51 -30.86 -13.19
CA ASN A 155 21.39 -31.99 -13.48
C ASN A 155 22.31 -32.40 -12.30
N LYS A 156 22.53 -31.55 -11.28
CA LYS A 156 23.40 -31.88 -10.13
C LYS A 156 22.66 -32.66 -9.03
N ASP A 157 21.39 -32.36 -8.79
CA ASP A 157 20.66 -32.90 -7.63
C ASP A 157 19.84 -34.18 -7.95
N ASN A 158 19.98 -34.73 -9.17
CA ASN A 158 19.16 -35.86 -9.66
C ASN A 158 17.64 -35.67 -9.44
N LEU A 159 17.17 -34.42 -9.47
CA LEU A 159 15.75 -34.12 -9.35
C LEU A 159 15.02 -34.75 -10.53
N ASN A 160 14.07 -35.63 -10.22
CA ASN A 160 13.27 -36.32 -11.23
C ASN A 160 12.57 -35.30 -12.13
N ARG A 161 12.55 -35.57 -13.45
CA ARG A 161 11.89 -34.78 -14.52
C ARG A 161 10.35 -34.68 -14.43
N GLY A 162 9.78 -34.60 -13.24
CA GLY A 162 8.35 -34.42 -13.05
C GLY A 162 8.09 -33.01 -12.58
N LEU A 163 7.33 -32.24 -13.36
CA LEU A 163 6.53 -31.13 -12.83
C LEU A 163 5.83 -31.67 -11.57
N LYS A 164 6.15 -31.13 -10.40
CA LYS A 164 5.44 -31.51 -9.16
C LYS A 164 4.71 -30.30 -8.63
N GLY A 165 3.43 -30.48 -8.33
CA GLY A 165 2.61 -29.46 -7.66
C GLY A 165 2.28 -28.27 -8.55
N PHE A 166 2.61 -27.06 -8.09
CA PHE A 166 2.17 -25.79 -8.68
C PHE A 166 2.70 -25.54 -10.10
N GLY A 167 3.93 -25.95 -10.41
CA GLY A 167 4.51 -25.82 -11.76
C GLY A 167 3.70 -26.56 -12.83
N GLU A 168 3.16 -27.74 -12.51
CA GLU A 168 2.34 -28.55 -13.42
C GLU A 168 1.02 -27.86 -13.78
N LYS A 169 0.41 -27.21 -12.79
CA LYS A 169 -0.83 -26.44 -12.96
C LYS A 169 -0.61 -25.29 -13.94
N TYR A 170 0.40 -24.46 -13.72
CA TYR A 170 0.66 -23.30 -14.58
C TYR A 170 1.14 -23.70 -15.96
N TYR A 171 1.99 -24.74 -16.07
CA TYR A 171 2.36 -25.32 -17.37
C TYR A 171 1.12 -25.79 -18.14
N SER A 172 0.21 -26.49 -17.46
CA SER A 172 -1.05 -26.97 -18.05
C SER A 172 -2.00 -25.82 -18.42
N GLU A 173 -2.06 -24.75 -17.63
CA GLU A 173 -2.84 -23.55 -17.95
C GLU A 173 -2.29 -22.86 -19.20
N TYR A 174 -0.97 -22.68 -19.28
CA TYR A 174 -0.31 -22.11 -20.45
C TYR A 174 -0.59 -22.95 -21.72
N ALA A 175 -0.41 -24.27 -21.62
CA ALA A 175 -0.59 -25.20 -22.73
C ALA A 175 -2.05 -25.34 -23.21
N ASN A 176 -3.03 -25.28 -22.29
CA ASN A 176 -4.43 -25.58 -22.62
C ASN A 176 -5.34 -24.35 -22.73
N LYS A 177 -5.09 -23.28 -21.97
CA LYS A 177 -6.00 -22.10 -21.86
C LYS A 177 -5.42 -20.83 -22.49
N GLY A 178 -4.12 -20.80 -22.78
CA GLY A 178 -3.42 -19.61 -23.27
C GLY A 178 -2.81 -18.81 -22.14
N TRP A 179 -2.88 -17.47 -22.20
CA TRP A 179 -2.31 -16.61 -21.16
C TRP A 179 -2.86 -16.93 -19.77
N PHE A 180 -2.01 -16.80 -18.74
CA PHE A 180 -2.44 -16.98 -17.35
C PHE A 180 -3.52 -15.95 -16.98
N GLU A 181 -4.62 -16.39 -16.36
CA GLU A 181 -5.66 -15.49 -15.82
C GLU A 181 -5.08 -14.61 -14.70
N ASN A 182 -4.16 -15.15 -13.91
CA ASN A 182 -3.38 -14.45 -12.89
C ASN A 182 -1.93 -14.91 -12.96
N TYR A 183 -0.97 -14.03 -12.67
CA TYR A 183 0.43 -14.47 -12.60
C TYR A 183 0.65 -15.47 -11.46
N PRO A 184 1.57 -16.43 -11.63
CA PRO A 184 1.94 -17.35 -10.58
C PRO A 184 2.50 -16.63 -9.33
N GLU A 185 2.13 -17.11 -8.15
CA GLU A 185 2.71 -16.65 -6.89
C GLU A 185 4.02 -17.38 -6.62
N ILE A 186 5.09 -16.65 -6.32
CA ILE A 186 6.40 -17.24 -6.05
C ILE A 186 6.45 -17.74 -4.60
N GLU A 187 6.65 -19.04 -4.41
CA GLU A 187 6.92 -19.61 -3.10
C GLU A 187 8.33 -19.23 -2.61
N LYS A 188 8.45 -18.88 -1.33
CA LYS A 188 9.74 -18.59 -0.71
C LYS A 188 10.53 -19.88 -0.53
N THR A 189 11.81 -19.86 -0.92
CA THR A 189 12.72 -21.01 -0.81
C THR A 189 13.27 -21.18 0.61
N GLY A 190 13.11 -20.16 1.47
CA GLY A 190 13.72 -20.10 2.80
C GLY A 190 15.16 -19.58 2.79
N ASN A 191 15.75 -19.35 1.62
CA ASN A 191 17.06 -18.73 1.46
C ASN A 191 16.90 -17.27 1.00
N VAL A 192 17.23 -16.32 1.89
CA VAL A 192 16.99 -14.88 1.67
C VAL A 192 17.68 -14.33 0.41
N LEU A 193 18.92 -14.76 0.15
CA LEU A 193 19.66 -14.29 -1.02
C LEU A 193 19.03 -14.81 -2.31
N LEU A 194 18.69 -16.11 -2.34
CA LEU A 194 18.03 -16.72 -3.49
C LEU A 194 16.65 -16.10 -3.75
N ASP A 195 15.84 -15.93 -2.71
CA ASP A 195 14.51 -15.33 -2.81
C ASP A 195 14.56 -13.93 -3.43
N SER A 196 15.57 -13.12 -3.08
CA SER A 196 15.78 -11.80 -3.68
C SER A 196 16.16 -11.89 -5.17
N GLN A 197 16.97 -12.87 -5.59
CA GLN A 197 17.31 -13.04 -7.00
C GLN A 197 16.14 -13.63 -7.82
N ILE A 198 15.35 -14.54 -7.24
CA ILE A 198 14.14 -15.09 -7.88
C ILE A 198 13.14 -13.97 -8.16
N GLU A 199 12.96 -13.01 -7.25
CA GLU A 199 12.10 -11.85 -7.49
C GLU A 199 12.53 -11.04 -8.73
N LYS A 200 13.84 -10.90 -8.98
CA LYS A 200 14.37 -10.25 -10.19
C LYS A 200 14.13 -11.08 -11.45
N VAL A 201 14.36 -12.40 -11.39
CA VAL A 201 14.07 -13.33 -12.51
C VAL A 201 12.59 -13.24 -12.88
N PHE A 202 11.71 -13.28 -11.88
CA PHE A 202 10.27 -13.22 -12.08
C PHE A 202 9.80 -11.87 -12.61
N TYR A 203 10.44 -10.79 -12.19
CA TYR A 203 10.20 -9.47 -12.78
C TYR A 203 10.50 -9.46 -14.28
N ILE A 204 11.67 -9.95 -14.71
CA ILE A 204 12.01 -10.06 -16.13
C ILE A 204 11.02 -10.95 -16.86
N TRP A 205 10.69 -12.11 -16.28
CA TRP A 205 9.71 -13.02 -16.84
C TRP A 205 8.36 -12.35 -17.09
N LYS A 206 7.86 -11.55 -16.12
CA LYS A 206 6.61 -10.80 -16.26
C LYS A 206 6.70 -9.76 -17.39
N GLN A 207 7.81 -9.05 -17.51
CA GLN A 207 8.02 -8.08 -18.61
C GLN A 207 8.00 -8.78 -19.97
N VAL A 208 8.67 -9.94 -20.10
CA VAL A 208 8.63 -10.74 -21.33
C VAL A 208 7.19 -11.15 -21.66
N VAL A 209 6.44 -11.69 -20.68
CA VAL A 209 5.04 -12.11 -20.88
C VAL A 209 4.16 -10.96 -21.36
N GLU A 210 4.26 -9.78 -20.75
CA GLU A 210 3.48 -8.60 -21.16
C GLU A 210 3.85 -8.10 -22.56
N GLU A 211 5.14 -8.12 -22.89
CA GLU A 211 5.60 -7.80 -24.24
C GLU A 211 4.99 -8.78 -25.25
N ILE A 212 5.01 -10.10 -24.98
CA ILE A 212 4.40 -11.10 -25.90
C ILE A 212 2.88 -10.88 -26.03
N LYS A 213 2.18 -10.63 -24.92
CA LYS A 213 0.75 -10.32 -24.91
C LYS A 213 0.40 -9.07 -25.70
N SER A 214 1.27 -8.06 -25.70
CA SER A 214 1.05 -6.81 -26.44
C SER A 214 0.90 -7.06 -27.94
N TYR A 215 1.55 -8.10 -28.45
CA TYR A 215 1.37 -8.51 -29.81
C TYR A 215 0.01 -9.23 -29.94
N GLY A 216 -0.44 -10.08 -29.00
CA GLY A 216 -1.84 -10.54 -29.01
C GLY A 216 -2.25 -11.76 -28.17
N GLU A 217 -3.47 -12.24 -28.42
CA GLU A 217 -4.34 -12.84 -27.41
C GLU A 217 -4.08 -14.32 -27.06
N VAL A 218 -3.31 -15.06 -27.86
CA VAL A 218 -3.12 -16.51 -27.64
C VAL A 218 -1.65 -16.91 -27.82
N PRO A 219 -0.99 -17.49 -26.79
CA PRO A 219 0.36 -18.04 -26.90
C PRO A 219 0.52 -19.00 -28.09
N GLY A 220 1.63 -18.87 -28.81
CA GLY A 220 2.03 -19.74 -29.93
C GLY A 220 1.16 -19.67 -31.19
N LYS A 221 0.11 -18.84 -31.23
CA LYS A 221 -0.82 -18.75 -32.39
C LYS A 221 -0.87 -17.40 -33.07
N SER A 222 -0.04 -16.50 -32.61
CA SER A 222 -0.13 -15.15 -33.02
C SER A 222 0.51 -14.85 -34.39
N ARG A 223 -0.18 -14.07 -35.23
CA ARG A 223 0.33 -13.63 -36.53
C ARG A 223 0.96 -12.25 -36.39
N TYR A 224 2.29 -12.15 -36.43
CA TYR A 224 3.00 -10.87 -36.33
C TYR A 224 3.83 -10.48 -37.55
N ILE A 225 3.96 -9.16 -37.70
CA ILE A 225 4.03 -8.44 -38.98
C ILE A 225 5.44 -7.86 -39.26
N ASP A 226 6.41 -7.95 -38.34
CA ASP A 226 7.77 -7.42 -38.56
C ASP A 226 8.93 -8.20 -37.87
N ASN A 227 10.17 -7.79 -38.16
CA ASN A 227 11.42 -8.41 -37.67
C ASN A 227 11.67 -8.29 -36.15
N ASN A 228 11.11 -7.29 -35.45
CA ASN A 228 11.24 -7.19 -33.99
C ASN A 228 10.37 -8.26 -33.29
N SER A 229 9.33 -8.76 -33.95
CA SER A 229 8.51 -9.87 -33.46
C SER A 229 9.21 -11.24 -33.48
N GLU A 230 10.38 -11.38 -34.12
CA GLU A 230 11.10 -12.66 -34.23
C GLU A 230 11.69 -13.13 -32.88
N ILE A 231 12.16 -12.19 -32.04
CA ILE A 231 12.71 -12.51 -30.71
C ILE A 231 11.62 -13.06 -29.80
N VAL A 232 10.49 -12.36 -29.77
CA VAL A 232 9.29 -12.73 -29.02
C VAL A 232 8.74 -14.08 -29.51
N GLN A 233 8.71 -14.31 -30.83
CA GLN A 233 8.35 -15.61 -31.43
C GLN A 233 9.24 -16.76 -30.93
N ARG A 234 10.56 -16.53 -30.82
CA ARG A 234 11.50 -17.59 -30.38
C ARG A 234 11.35 -17.93 -28.91
N LEU A 235 10.98 -16.98 -28.05
CA LEU A 235 10.78 -17.25 -26.62
C LEU A 235 9.47 -18.01 -26.39
N ASP A 236 8.38 -17.58 -27.02
CA ASP A 236 7.07 -18.22 -26.91
C ASP A 236 7.08 -19.65 -27.51
N ASN A 237 7.57 -19.80 -28.76
CA ASN A 237 7.56 -21.09 -29.45
C ASN A 237 8.49 -22.15 -28.82
N ASN A 238 9.48 -21.74 -28.02
CA ASN A 238 10.40 -22.67 -27.35
C ASN A 238 10.08 -22.84 -25.87
N GLU A 239 8.84 -22.55 -25.46
CA GLU A 239 8.36 -22.79 -24.09
C GLU A 239 9.20 -22.07 -23.01
N TRP A 240 9.83 -20.93 -23.34
CA TRP A 240 10.67 -20.20 -22.39
C TRP A 240 9.87 -19.75 -21.16
N ILE A 241 8.66 -19.26 -21.38
CA ILE A 241 7.74 -18.80 -20.33
C ILE A 241 7.43 -19.91 -19.32
N PRO A 242 6.85 -21.06 -19.72
CA PRO A 242 6.55 -22.12 -18.77
C PRO A 242 7.81 -22.79 -18.19
N MET A 243 8.93 -22.82 -18.93
CA MET A 243 10.20 -23.38 -18.46
C MET A 243 10.80 -22.61 -17.27
N ILE A 244 10.80 -21.28 -17.31
CA ILE A 244 11.31 -20.47 -16.19
C ILE A 244 10.49 -20.71 -14.92
N ILE A 245 9.17 -20.79 -15.06
CA ILE A 245 8.26 -21.05 -13.93
C ILE A 245 8.55 -22.42 -13.31
N ASP A 246 8.66 -23.47 -14.14
CA ASP A 246 9.02 -24.81 -13.68
C ASP A 246 10.33 -24.79 -12.88
N TYR A 247 11.35 -24.10 -13.40
CA TYR A 247 12.61 -23.98 -12.69
C TYR A 247 12.49 -23.28 -11.35
N ILE A 248 11.81 -22.13 -11.27
CA ILE A 248 11.66 -21.39 -10.01
C ILE A 248 11.00 -22.26 -8.93
N TYR A 249 9.91 -22.96 -9.26
CA TYR A 249 9.23 -23.83 -8.29
C TYR A 249 10.08 -25.02 -7.88
N SER A 250 10.92 -25.55 -8.78
CA SER A 250 11.84 -26.63 -8.41
C SER A 250 12.88 -26.23 -7.36
N LEU A 251 13.14 -24.93 -7.16
CA LEU A 251 14.13 -24.43 -6.19
C LEU A 251 13.68 -24.49 -4.74
N VAL A 252 12.36 -24.60 -4.49
CA VAL A 252 11.81 -24.67 -3.13
C VAL A 252 12.36 -25.89 -2.39
N ASP A 253 12.38 -27.04 -3.08
CA ASP A 253 12.78 -28.34 -2.56
C ASP A 253 14.30 -28.60 -2.64
N CYS A 254 15.08 -27.70 -3.23
CA CYS A 254 16.53 -27.83 -3.33
C CYS A 254 17.23 -27.75 -1.96
N ASN A 255 18.38 -28.40 -1.83
CA ASN A 255 19.23 -28.25 -0.65
C ASN A 255 19.90 -26.86 -0.59
N GLU A 256 20.35 -26.45 0.61
CA GLU A 256 20.91 -25.11 0.84
C GLU A 256 22.20 -24.82 0.06
N GLU A 257 23.03 -25.83 -0.22
CA GLU A 257 24.25 -25.64 -1.00
C GLU A 257 23.91 -25.18 -2.44
N ILE A 258 22.93 -25.86 -3.05
CA ILE A 258 22.42 -25.51 -4.37
C ILE A 258 21.76 -24.14 -4.37
N LYS A 259 20.93 -23.84 -3.35
CA LYS A 259 20.26 -22.55 -3.24
C LYS A 259 21.27 -21.40 -3.24
N ASN A 260 22.35 -21.52 -2.48
CA ASN A 260 23.42 -20.52 -2.45
C ASN A 260 24.21 -20.44 -3.77
N GLU A 261 24.49 -21.57 -4.43
CA GLU A 261 25.18 -21.56 -5.73
C GLU A 261 24.35 -20.84 -6.80
N ILE A 262 23.04 -21.08 -6.85
CA ILE A 262 22.11 -20.39 -7.77
C ILE A 262 22.07 -18.91 -7.46
N ALA A 263 21.91 -18.56 -6.19
CA ALA A 263 21.80 -17.18 -5.77
C ALA A 263 23.02 -16.36 -6.23
N ASN A 264 24.23 -16.91 -6.06
CA ASN A 264 25.47 -16.27 -6.50
C ASN A 264 25.59 -16.16 -8.03
N LYS A 265 25.15 -17.20 -8.78
CA LYS A 265 25.16 -17.16 -10.25
C LYS A 265 24.18 -16.14 -10.81
N LEU A 266 22.98 -16.05 -10.23
CA LEU A 266 21.99 -15.04 -10.60
C LEU A 266 22.47 -13.64 -10.24
N GLU A 267 23.08 -13.46 -9.06
CA GLU A 267 23.68 -12.18 -8.67
C GLU A 267 24.76 -11.74 -9.67
N ALA A 268 25.66 -12.65 -10.07
CA ALA A 268 26.67 -12.37 -11.10
C ALA A 268 26.04 -12.05 -12.46
N PHE A 269 25.00 -12.79 -12.87
CA PHE A 269 24.25 -12.53 -14.11
C PHE A 269 23.64 -11.13 -14.12
N PHE A 270 22.97 -10.74 -13.02
CA PHE A 270 22.37 -9.41 -12.92
C PHE A 270 23.40 -8.29 -12.83
N SER A 271 24.57 -8.57 -12.25
CA SER A 271 25.65 -7.58 -12.15
C SER A 271 26.31 -7.27 -13.51
N ASP A 272 26.32 -8.22 -14.43
CA ASP A 272 26.89 -8.07 -15.79
C ASP A 272 25.85 -7.65 -16.84
N MET A 273 24.60 -7.46 -16.43
CA MET A 273 23.50 -7.25 -17.35
C MET A 273 23.55 -5.83 -17.94
N PRO A 274 23.64 -5.67 -19.27
CA PRO A 274 23.53 -4.35 -19.86
C PRO A 274 22.14 -3.80 -19.55
N VAL A 275 22.03 -2.50 -19.31
CA VAL A 275 20.79 -1.86 -18.89
C VAL A 275 20.39 -0.82 -19.94
N ILE A 276 19.14 -0.90 -20.39
CA ILE A 276 18.46 0.20 -21.07
C ILE A 276 17.92 1.13 -19.99
N LYS A 277 18.47 2.34 -19.94
CA LYS A 277 17.83 3.43 -19.21
C LYS A 277 16.54 3.78 -19.95
N ILE A 278 15.39 3.59 -19.29
CA ILE A 278 14.11 4.07 -19.81
C ILE A 278 14.27 5.56 -20.13
N LYS A 279 13.83 5.98 -21.32
CA LYS A 279 13.83 7.38 -21.73
C LYS A 279 13.09 8.22 -20.70
N VAL A 280 13.71 9.33 -20.25
CA VAL A 280 13.19 10.21 -19.21
C VAL A 280 11.76 10.66 -19.50
N GLU A 281 11.42 10.80 -20.77
CA GLU A 281 10.11 11.20 -21.27
C GLU A 281 8.99 10.23 -20.88
N GLU A 282 9.20 8.93 -21.12
CA GLU A 282 8.21 7.90 -20.78
C GLU A 282 7.96 7.87 -19.26
N ARG A 283 8.99 8.16 -18.47
CA ARG A 283 8.86 8.28 -17.02
C ARG A 283 8.01 9.49 -16.64
N VAL A 284 8.31 10.66 -17.21
CA VAL A 284 7.54 11.90 -16.98
C VAL A 284 6.07 11.72 -17.31
N GLU A 285 5.74 11.09 -18.45
CA GLU A 285 4.36 10.83 -18.85
C GLU A 285 3.64 9.95 -17.83
N LYS A 286 4.28 8.83 -17.44
CA LYS A 286 3.77 7.97 -16.38
C LYS A 286 3.55 8.74 -15.08
N PHE A 287 4.47 9.62 -14.67
CA PHE A 287 4.27 10.44 -13.48
C PHE A 287 3.09 11.40 -13.60
N GLU A 288 2.93 12.04 -14.76
CA GLU A 288 1.79 12.92 -14.96
C GLU A 288 0.46 12.16 -14.93
N GLU A 289 0.43 10.90 -15.35
CA GLU A 289 -0.74 10.02 -15.22
C GLU A 289 -1.01 9.67 -13.76
N PHE A 290 0.01 9.24 -13.02
CA PHE A 290 -0.11 8.95 -11.60
C PHE A 290 -0.67 10.13 -10.79
N LEU A 291 -0.15 11.33 -11.03
CA LEU A 291 -0.60 12.53 -10.34
C LEU A 291 -2.00 13.00 -10.77
N LYS A 292 -2.60 12.39 -11.81
CA LYS A 292 -4.01 12.59 -12.18
C LYS A 292 -4.96 11.60 -11.50
N LEU A 293 -4.44 10.58 -10.82
CA LEU A 293 -5.29 9.62 -10.14
C LEU A 293 -6.17 10.33 -9.11
N PRO A 294 -7.45 9.94 -9.00
CA PRO A 294 -8.41 10.64 -8.14
C PRO A 294 -8.01 10.59 -6.65
N PHE A 295 -7.22 9.59 -6.28
CA PHE A 295 -6.67 9.37 -4.96
C PHE A 295 -5.54 10.31 -4.59
N TRP A 296 -4.82 10.88 -5.56
CA TRP A 296 -3.65 11.71 -5.28
C TRP A 296 -4.04 12.96 -4.48
N ASP A 297 -5.05 13.68 -4.96
CA ASP A 297 -5.54 14.90 -4.29
C ASP A 297 -6.23 14.59 -2.95
N LYS A 298 -6.53 13.31 -2.71
CA LYS A 298 -7.22 12.75 -1.54
C LYS A 298 -6.34 11.85 -0.68
N ARG A 299 -5.02 11.91 -0.89
CA ARG A 299 -4.03 11.08 -0.19
C ARG A 299 -4.05 11.24 1.33
N TYR A 300 -4.61 12.35 1.81
CA TYR A 300 -4.74 12.65 3.22
C TYR A 300 -5.97 12.00 3.84
N GLU A 301 -7.09 12.08 3.13
CA GLU A 301 -8.33 11.39 3.47
C GLU A 301 -8.19 9.87 3.38
N LEU A 302 -7.33 9.36 2.49
CA LEU A 302 -6.99 7.95 2.44
C LEU A 302 -6.34 7.41 3.71
N TYR A 303 -5.75 8.27 4.55
CA TYR A 303 -5.11 7.82 5.79
C TYR A 303 -6.13 7.21 6.76
N SER A 304 -7.30 7.81 6.96
CA SER A 304 -8.31 7.24 7.86
C SER A 304 -8.83 5.91 7.31
N VAL A 305 -9.08 5.85 6.00
CA VAL A 305 -9.47 4.59 5.33
C VAL A 305 -8.39 3.51 5.47
N TRP A 306 -7.11 3.88 5.36
CA TRP A 306 -6.01 2.95 5.60
C TRP A 306 -5.99 2.46 7.06
N VAL A 307 -6.31 3.28 8.05
CA VAL A 307 -6.44 2.82 9.45
C VAL A 307 -7.50 1.72 9.58
N PHE A 308 -8.55 1.72 8.75
CA PHE A 308 -9.50 0.60 8.71
C PHE A 308 -8.85 -0.72 8.25
N THR A 309 -7.80 -0.70 7.44
CA THR A 309 -7.04 -1.92 7.11
C THR A 309 -6.38 -2.53 8.34
N LEU A 310 -5.93 -1.69 9.29
CA LEU A 310 -5.37 -2.16 10.56
C LEU A 310 -6.46 -2.69 11.49
N ILE A 311 -7.64 -2.04 11.51
CA ILE A 311 -8.83 -2.57 12.18
C ILE A 311 -9.20 -3.94 11.60
N TYR A 312 -9.21 -4.07 10.28
CA TYR A 312 -9.49 -5.33 9.59
C TYR A 312 -8.48 -6.41 9.96
N LYS A 313 -7.17 -6.12 9.87
CA LYS A 313 -6.09 -7.04 10.30
C LYS A 313 -6.28 -7.48 11.76
N ALA A 314 -6.63 -6.54 12.64
CA ALA A 314 -6.84 -6.82 14.06
C ALA A 314 -8.09 -7.67 14.35
N THR A 315 -9.10 -7.64 13.47
CA THR A 315 -10.43 -8.20 13.76
C THR A 315 -10.81 -9.40 12.90
N LYS A 316 -10.11 -9.66 11.78
CA LYS A 316 -10.50 -10.69 10.81
C LYS A 316 -10.57 -12.11 11.38
N GLU A 317 -9.72 -12.43 12.35
CA GLU A 317 -9.68 -13.73 13.05
C GLU A 317 -10.80 -13.90 14.10
N TYR A 318 -11.58 -12.86 14.36
CA TYR A 318 -12.69 -12.85 15.33
C TYR A 318 -14.07 -12.92 14.65
N GLY A 319 -14.14 -13.42 13.41
CA GLY A 319 -15.41 -13.53 12.68
C GLY A 319 -15.94 -12.18 12.18
N LEU A 320 -15.05 -11.30 11.74
CA LEU A 320 -15.40 -10.01 11.12
C LEU A 320 -16.17 -10.23 9.80
N THR A 321 -17.34 -9.61 9.71
CA THR A 321 -18.12 -9.46 8.48
C THR A 321 -18.15 -7.99 8.08
N VAL A 322 -17.55 -7.66 6.94
CA VAL A 322 -17.61 -6.31 6.36
C VAL A 322 -18.84 -6.20 5.45
N TYR A 323 -19.62 -5.13 5.61
CA TYR A 323 -20.83 -4.91 4.85
C TYR A 323 -20.57 -4.16 3.55
N THR A 324 -21.21 -4.64 2.48
CA THR A 324 -21.26 -4.00 1.18
C THR A 324 -22.73 -3.78 0.81
N VAL A 325 -23.01 -2.73 0.03
CA VAL A 325 -24.36 -2.43 -0.45
C VAL A 325 -24.33 -2.43 -1.97
N ASN A 326 -25.08 -3.32 -2.61
CA ASN A 326 -25.05 -3.50 -4.07
C ASN A 326 -23.62 -3.74 -4.60
N ASN A 327 -22.88 -4.65 -3.97
CA ASN A 327 -21.48 -4.97 -4.29
C ASN A 327 -20.52 -3.78 -4.21
N LYS A 328 -20.88 -2.77 -3.42
CA LYS A 328 -20.07 -1.60 -3.16
C LYS A 328 -19.60 -1.56 -1.71
N LEU A 329 -18.30 -1.52 -1.51
CA LEU A 329 -17.68 -1.16 -0.23
C LEU A 329 -17.53 0.35 -0.18
N SER A 330 -18.26 1.01 0.72
CA SER A 330 -18.29 2.47 0.81
C SER A 330 -17.65 2.96 2.09
N PHE A 331 -16.76 3.95 1.96
CA PHE A 331 -16.19 4.71 3.07
C PHE A 331 -16.70 6.15 3.01
N PRO A 332 -17.94 6.40 3.46
CA PRO A 332 -18.49 7.73 3.38
C PRO A 332 -18.17 8.55 4.63
N PHE A 333 -18.08 9.87 4.47
CA PHE A 333 -17.86 10.82 5.57
C PHE A 333 -19.18 11.10 6.31
N LYS A 334 -19.87 10.03 6.70
CA LYS A 334 -21.14 9.99 7.44
C LYS A 334 -21.26 8.70 8.22
N GLU A 335 -22.08 8.71 9.27
CA GLU A 335 -22.36 7.53 10.08
C GLU A 335 -22.75 6.32 9.22
N THR A 336 -21.92 5.27 9.26
CA THR A 336 -22.10 4.06 8.46
C THR A 336 -21.68 2.84 9.28
N HIS A 337 -22.53 1.81 9.29
CA HIS A 337 -22.18 0.52 9.88
C HIS A 337 -21.29 -0.25 8.89
N LEU A 338 -19.99 -0.25 9.13
CA LEU A 338 -19.00 -0.81 8.20
C LEU A 338 -18.87 -2.32 8.35
N ALA A 339 -18.87 -2.83 9.58
CA ALA A 339 -18.62 -4.24 9.83
C ALA A 339 -19.19 -4.70 11.18
N THR A 340 -19.34 -6.00 11.34
CA THR A 340 -19.69 -6.65 12.61
C THR A 340 -18.71 -7.77 12.92
N ILE A 341 -18.24 -7.83 14.17
CA ILE A 341 -17.45 -8.93 14.72
C ILE A 341 -18.43 -9.86 15.46
N SER A 342 -18.46 -11.13 15.05
CA SER A 342 -19.32 -12.14 15.68
C SER A 342 -18.61 -12.78 16.87
N CYS A 343 -18.79 -12.23 18.08
CA CYS A 343 -18.22 -12.81 19.30
C CYS A 343 -19.20 -13.78 19.98
N LYS A 344 -18.69 -14.69 20.82
CA LYS A 344 -19.48 -15.78 21.43
C LYS A 344 -20.68 -15.31 22.27
N MET A 345 -20.55 -14.15 22.90
CA MET A 345 -21.57 -13.63 23.83
C MET A 345 -22.45 -12.55 23.19
N GLU A 346 -21.84 -11.65 22.43
CA GLU A 346 -22.52 -10.52 21.81
C GLU A 346 -21.76 -10.06 20.56
N ASN A 347 -22.48 -9.46 19.63
CA ASN A 347 -21.86 -8.87 18.44
C ASN A 347 -21.25 -7.52 18.77
N ILE A 348 -20.12 -7.22 18.14
CA ILE A 348 -19.50 -5.89 18.18
C ILE A 348 -19.64 -5.24 16.81
N LEU A 349 -20.33 -4.10 16.77
CA LEU A 349 -20.63 -3.34 15.57
C LEU A 349 -19.59 -2.23 15.39
N ILE A 350 -18.99 -2.15 14.21
CA ILE A 350 -18.00 -1.14 13.85
C ILE A 350 -18.66 -0.09 12.96
N PHE A 351 -18.72 1.13 13.44
CA PHE A 351 -19.23 2.28 12.71
C PHE A 351 -18.09 3.21 12.29
N SER A 352 -18.17 3.78 11.09
CA SER A 352 -17.45 5.02 10.80
C SER A 352 -18.29 6.23 11.19
N GLU A 353 -17.63 7.32 11.58
CA GLU A 353 -18.24 8.66 11.67
C GLU A 353 -19.51 8.70 12.55
N LYS A 354 -19.58 7.86 13.60
CA LYS A 354 -20.78 7.73 14.43
C LYS A 354 -21.01 8.98 15.26
N ARG A 355 -22.15 9.65 15.05
CA ARG A 355 -22.42 10.93 15.68
C ARG A 355 -23.28 10.76 16.93
N THR A 356 -22.86 11.37 18.02
CA THR A 356 -23.64 11.37 19.27
C THR A 356 -23.54 12.69 19.99
N GLU A 357 -24.49 12.93 20.88
CA GLU A 357 -24.52 14.14 21.69
C GLU A 357 -23.42 14.14 22.77
N LEU A 358 -22.88 15.32 23.04
CA LEU A 358 -22.01 15.59 24.18
C LEU A 358 -22.36 16.98 24.73
N SER A 359 -22.69 17.03 26.02
CA SER A 359 -22.87 18.30 26.73
C SER A 359 -21.52 18.95 27.02
N ASN A 360 -21.39 20.23 26.68
CA ASN A 360 -20.23 21.07 27.00
C ASN A 360 -18.87 20.51 26.48
N PRO A 361 -18.73 20.27 25.17
CA PRO A 361 -17.44 19.85 24.60
C PRO A 361 -16.36 20.90 24.87
N VAL A 362 -15.15 20.41 25.15
CA VAL A 362 -13.94 21.21 25.35
C VAL A 362 -13.28 21.51 24.00
N GLY A 363 -13.45 20.66 22.98
CA GLY A 363 -12.95 20.88 21.63
C GLY A 363 -13.55 22.12 20.96
N LYS A 364 -12.70 23.01 20.41
CA LYS A 364 -13.15 24.29 19.82
C LYS A 364 -14.10 24.14 18.62
N SER A 365 -14.00 23.04 17.87
CA SER A 365 -14.83 22.75 16.71
C SER A 365 -16.12 22.00 17.06
N ARG A 366 -16.23 21.48 18.30
CA ARG A 366 -17.37 20.69 18.75
C ARG A 366 -18.29 21.59 19.57
N THR A 367 -19.60 21.51 19.32
CA THR A 367 -20.59 22.39 19.97
C THR A 367 -21.62 21.60 20.78
N LYS A 368 -22.13 20.49 20.23
CA LYS A 368 -23.12 19.61 20.89
C LYS A 368 -22.93 18.12 20.60
N ASN A 369 -22.02 17.77 19.70
CA ASN A 369 -21.86 16.41 19.24
C ASN A 369 -20.37 16.07 19.13
N ILE A 370 -20.08 14.78 19.29
CA ILE A 370 -18.81 14.14 18.96
C ILE A 370 -19.02 13.18 17.79
N GLN A 371 -17.97 12.99 17.01
CA GLN A 371 -17.97 12.15 15.82
C GLN A 371 -16.54 11.67 15.56
N PRO A 372 -16.12 10.55 16.20
CA PRO A 372 -14.84 9.94 15.91
C PRO A 372 -14.86 9.21 14.56
N ASP A 373 -13.68 9.01 13.97
CA ASP A 373 -13.54 8.34 12.66
C ASP A 373 -14.05 6.90 12.70
N TYR A 374 -13.75 6.15 13.78
CA TYR A 374 -14.27 4.80 14.01
C TYR A 374 -14.75 4.58 15.44
N SER A 375 -15.87 3.88 15.58
CA SER A 375 -16.47 3.49 16.86
C SER A 375 -16.85 2.01 16.90
N PHE A 376 -16.59 1.35 18.03
CA PHE A 376 -16.97 -0.03 18.28
C PHE A 376 -18.06 -0.06 19.34
N TYR A 377 -19.18 -0.70 19.01
CA TYR A 377 -20.38 -0.71 19.83
C TYR A 377 -20.87 -2.11 20.11
N ARG A 378 -21.39 -2.29 21.31
CA ARG A 378 -22.29 -3.39 21.65
C ARG A 378 -23.72 -2.90 21.49
N GLU A 379 -24.66 -3.83 21.48
CA GLU A 379 -26.07 -3.43 21.58
C GLU A 379 -26.44 -3.09 23.03
N PRO A 380 -27.31 -2.09 23.26
CA PRO A 380 -27.95 -1.23 22.26
C PRO A 380 -27.06 -0.06 21.80
N ILE A 381 -26.95 0.16 20.49
CA ILE A 381 -26.10 1.21 19.89
C ILE A 381 -26.52 2.65 20.21
N THR A 382 -27.72 2.82 20.78
CA THR A 382 -28.25 4.12 21.25
C THR A 382 -27.67 4.54 22.59
N ASP A 383 -27.12 3.59 23.35
CA ASP A 383 -26.49 3.85 24.63
C ASP A 383 -25.00 4.16 24.44
N THR A 384 -24.56 5.33 24.90
CA THR A 384 -23.16 5.75 24.83
C THR A 384 -22.23 4.87 25.68
N GLU A 385 -22.78 4.19 26.70
CA GLU A 385 -22.06 3.23 27.53
C GLU A 385 -21.80 1.89 26.82
N SER A 386 -22.49 1.64 25.70
CA SER A 386 -22.25 0.45 24.88
C SER A 386 -21.05 0.60 23.95
N SER A 387 -20.47 1.80 23.84
CA SER A 387 -19.20 1.98 23.14
C SER A 387 -18.04 1.40 23.95
N ILE A 388 -17.19 0.64 23.28
CA ILE A 388 -16.05 -0.05 23.89
C ILE A 388 -14.70 0.46 23.40
N LEU A 389 -14.65 1.02 22.18
CA LEU A 389 -13.44 1.54 21.57
C LEU A 389 -13.78 2.67 20.59
N GLU A 390 -13.01 3.74 20.67
CA GLU A 390 -13.08 4.90 19.77
C GLU A 390 -11.70 5.17 19.18
N ILE A 391 -11.64 5.40 17.87
CA ILE A 391 -10.40 5.69 17.15
C ILE A 391 -10.60 6.97 16.35
N GLU A 392 -9.78 7.97 16.66
CA GLU A 392 -9.70 9.22 15.93
C GLU A 392 -8.42 9.26 15.11
N CYS A 393 -8.57 9.44 13.80
CA CYS A 393 -7.48 9.54 12.84
C CYS A 393 -7.07 11.00 12.66
N LYS A 394 -5.77 11.26 12.72
CA LYS A 394 -5.18 12.58 12.51
C LYS A 394 -3.97 12.46 11.60
N GLN A 395 -3.74 13.50 10.80
CA GLN A 395 -2.57 13.56 9.93
C GLN A 395 -1.76 14.83 10.20
N TYR A 396 -1.67 15.22 11.47
CA TYR A 396 -0.87 16.38 11.85
C TYR A 396 0.61 16.03 11.87
N LYS A 397 1.38 16.76 11.08
CA LYS A 397 2.85 16.71 11.12
C LYS A 397 3.43 17.11 12.47
N LYS A 398 2.97 18.22 13.06
CA LYS A 398 3.42 18.70 14.37
C LYS A 398 2.34 18.38 15.38
N GLN A 399 2.71 17.67 16.46
CA GLN A 399 1.78 17.36 17.54
C GLN A 399 0.91 18.57 17.89
N SER A 400 -0.40 18.42 17.70
CA SER A 400 -1.35 19.42 18.19
C SER A 400 -1.80 18.98 19.57
N THR A 401 -0.88 19.10 20.54
CA THR A 401 -1.07 18.59 21.91
C THR A 401 -2.43 19.02 22.49
N ASP A 402 -2.81 20.28 22.29
CA ASP A 402 -4.11 20.80 22.72
C ASP A 402 -5.29 20.16 21.99
N ASN A 403 -5.22 19.99 20.65
CA ASN A 403 -6.34 19.39 19.91
C ASN A 403 -6.49 17.91 20.25
N PHE A 404 -5.38 17.17 20.38
CA PHE A 404 -5.38 15.76 20.75
C PHE A 404 -5.92 15.57 22.16
N ALA A 405 -5.44 16.35 23.15
CA ALA A 405 -5.95 16.29 24.51
C ALA A 405 -7.45 16.60 24.58
N ARG A 406 -7.92 17.64 23.87
CA ARG A 406 -9.36 17.98 23.81
C ARG A 406 -10.19 16.90 23.12
N ALA A 407 -9.69 16.25 22.07
CA ALA A 407 -10.36 15.11 21.44
C ALA A 407 -10.50 13.94 22.41
N LEU A 408 -9.42 13.57 23.10
CA LEU A 408 -9.44 12.52 24.10
C LEU A 408 -10.42 12.81 25.25
N ILE A 409 -10.44 14.05 25.76
CA ILE A 409 -11.39 14.47 26.80
C ILE A 409 -12.83 14.38 26.29
N ASP A 410 -13.13 14.96 25.13
CA ASP A 410 -14.50 14.98 24.59
C ASP A 410 -15.03 13.57 24.34
N TYR A 411 -14.23 12.71 23.70
CA TYR A 411 -14.64 11.35 23.39
C TYR A 411 -14.75 10.49 24.64
N SER A 412 -13.79 10.56 25.56
CA SER A 412 -13.89 9.78 26.81
C SER A 412 -15.09 10.21 27.66
N ASN A 413 -15.48 11.49 27.64
CA ASN A 413 -16.67 11.97 28.35
C ASN A 413 -17.98 11.63 27.65
N GLY A 414 -18.00 11.58 26.31
CA GLY A 414 -19.19 11.20 25.54
C GLY A 414 -19.35 9.68 25.33
N ARG A 415 -18.42 8.88 25.87
CA ARG A 415 -18.31 7.42 25.69
C ARG A 415 -17.86 6.79 27.00
N GLY A 416 -18.78 6.56 27.94
CA GLY A 416 -18.42 6.32 29.34
C GLY A 416 -17.53 5.09 29.57
N ASN A 417 -17.67 4.03 28.76
CA ASN A 417 -16.85 2.81 28.90
C ASN A 417 -15.71 2.66 27.88
N ALA A 418 -15.69 3.48 26.82
CA ALA A 418 -14.80 3.21 25.70
C ALA A 418 -13.33 3.48 26.01
N LYS A 419 -12.42 2.63 25.53
CA LYS A 419 -11.04 3.05 25.32
C LYS A 419 -11.03 4.08 24.18
N VAL A 420 -10.28 5.17 24.31
CA VAL A 420 -10.21 6.22 23.30
C VAL A 420 -8.79 6.37 22.80
N LEU A 421 -8.61 6.20 21.49
CA LEU A 421 -7.34 6.27 20.80
C LEU A 421 -7.33 7.47 19.85
N VAL A 422 -6.28 8.29 19.91
CA VAL A 422 -5.93 9.20 18.81
C VAL A 422 -4.73 8.63 18.08
N VAL A 423 -4.90 8.27 16.82
CA VAL A 423 -3.82 7.82 15.96
C VAL A 423 -3.41 8.93 15.01
N ASN A 424 -2.10 9.14 14.86
CA ASN A 424 -1.57 10.23 14.07
C ASN A 424 -0.42 9.77 13.16
N TYR A 425 -0.48 10.25 11.91
CA TYR A 425 0.57 9.98 10.92
C TYR A 425 1.93 10.56 11.33
N GLY A 426 1.94 11.75 11.94
CA GLY A 426 3.16 12.40 12.43
C GLY A 426 3.52 12.04 13.88
N GLU A 427 4.67 12.51 14.34
CA GLU A 427 5.18 12.27 15.69
C GLU A 427 4.21 12.75 16.79
N ILE A 428 4.13 11.97 17.87
CA ILE A 428 3.40 12.31 19.09
C ILE A 428 4.30 12.18 20.30
N ASP A 429 4.19 13.16 21.21
CA ASP A 429 4.71 13.08 22.57
C ASP A 429 3.56 12.70 23.51
N LYS A 430 3.48 11.41 23.85
CA LYS A 430 2.39 10.83 24.66
C LYS A 430 2.33 11.45 26.05
N GLU A 431 3.47 11.57 26.73
CA GLU A 431 3.52 12.12 28.09
C GLU A 431 3.02 13.56 28.13
N ARG A 432 3.41 14.37 27.14
CA ARG A 432 2.96 15.75 27.04
C ARG A 432 1.45 15.87 26.81
N ILE A 433 0.86 15.03 25.96
CA ILE A 433 -0.59 15.01 25.74
C ILE A 433 -1.33 14.57 27.00
N LEU A 434 -0.85 13.50 27.64
CA LEU A 434 -1.42 12.98 28.87
C LEU A 434 -1.37 13.99 30.02
N LYS A 435 -0.27 14.74 30.14
CA LYS A 435 -0.17 15.88 31.06
C LYS A 435 -1.15 17.00 30.69
N LYS A 436 -1.33 17.26 29.39
CA LYS A 436 -2.26 18.28 28.91
C LYS A 436 -3.71 17.95 29.21
N ILE A 437 -4.07 16.67 29.24
CA ILE A 437 -5.39 16.22 29.72
C ILE A 437 -5.59 16.63 31.17
N ASP A 438 -4.63 16.35 32.05
CA ASP A 438 -4.71 16.72 33.48
C ASP A 438 -4.83 18.24 33.67
N GLU A 439 -4.09 19.03 32.87
CA GLU A 439 -4.17 20.50 32.89
C GLU A 439 -5.53 21.05 32.45
N LEU A 440 -6.25 20.33 31.58
CA LEU A 440 -7.55 20.75 31.04
C LEU A 440 -8.73 20.21 31.84
N ALA A 441 -8.55 19.18 32.65
CA ALA A 441 -9.59 18.50 33.42
C ALA A 441 -10.02 19.25 34.72
N VAL A 442 -9.93 20.58 34.77
CA VAL A 442 -10.24 21.37 35.99
C VAL A 442 -11.73 21.70 36.07
N ASP A 443 -12.30 21.58 37.29
CA ASP A 443 -13.70 21.81 37.72
C ASP A 443 -14.82 21.45 36.73
N GLY A 444 -15.48 20.32 36.98
CA GLY A 444 -16.69 19.88 36.27
C GLY A 444 -16.47 18.96 35.07
N ILE A 445 -15.23 18.56 34.79
CA ILE A 445 -14.86 17.62 33.72
C ILE A 445 -14.29 16.35 34.34
N SER A 446 -14.87 15.18 34.03
CA SER A 446 -14.35 13.89 34.47
C SER A 446 -12.98 13.61 33.88
N ASN A 447 -11.98 13.31 34.72
CA ASN A 447 -10.64 12.93 34.26
C ASN A 447 -10.60 11.43 33.92
N ASN A 448 -10.95 11.08 32.69
CA ASN A 448 -10.98 9.71 32.16
C ASN A 448 -9.66 9.30 31.46
N LYS A 449 -8.53 9.83 31.93
CA LYS A 449 -7.22 9.70 31.29
C LYS A 449 -6.73 8.25 31.16
N ASP A 450 -7.10 7.38 32.08
CA ASP A 450 -6.78 5.94 32.07
C ASP A 450 -7.32 5.23 30.82
N ARG A 451 -8.43 5.72 30.26
CA ARG A 451 -9.02 5.22 29.01
C ARG A 451 -8.44 5.88 27.76
N CYS A 452 -7.62 6.91 27.88
CA CYS A 452 -7.08 7.67 26.76
C CYS A 452 -5.68 7.16 26.36
N ASP A 453 -5.44 7.02 25.06
CA ASP A 453 -4.11 6.74 24.53
C ASP A 453 -3.88 7.39 23.16
N VAL A 454 -2.62 7.44 22.74
CA VAL A 454 -2.18 8.07 21.51
C VAL A 454 -1.09 7.25 20.82
N ILE A 455 -1.17 7.18 19.49
CA ILE A 455 -0.15 6.51 18.66
C ILE A 455 0.34 7.54 17.64
N GLY A 456 1.62 7.90 17.72
CA GLY A 456 2.29 8.75 16.74
C GLY A 456 3.08 7.94 15.73
N ASN A 457 3.47 8.58 14.63
CA ASN A 457 4.18 7.95 13.52
C ASN A 457 3.49 6.68 12.99
N LEU A 458 2.16 6.59 13.12
CA LEU A 458 1.41 5.46 12.60
C LEU A 458 1.37 5.60 11.08
N LYS A 459 2.23 4.83 10.40
CA LYS A 459 2.44 4.82 8.95
C LYS A 459 2.52 3.35 8.51
N SER A 460 2.35 3.08 7.22
CA SER A 460 2.54 1.71 6.76
C SER A 460 3.96 1.22 7.06
N LYS A 461 4.07 0.00 7.58
CA LYS A 461 5.27 -0.66 8.14
C LYS A 461 5.83 -0.01 9.41
N ASN A 462 5.11 0.90 10.07
CA ASN A 462 5.58 1.57 11.28
C ASN A 462 4.46 1.75 12.32
N ASN A 463 4.65 1.19 13.51
CA ASN A 463 3.69 1.22 14.62
C ASN A 463 2.31 0.59 14.32
N GLU A 464 2.15 -0.15 13.22
CA GLU A 464 0.91 -0.88 12.90
C GLU A 464 0.54 -1.88 14.01
N ASP A 465 1.52 -2.68 14.44
CA ASP A 465 1.34 -3.72 15.45
C ASP A 465 0.83 -3.13 16.78
N ILE A 466 1.26 -1.92 17.14
CA ILE A 466 0.80 -1.24 18.36
C ILE A 466 -0.71 -1.03 18.31
N LEU A 467 -1.24 -0.51 17.18
CA LEU A 467 -2.68 -0.31 17.06
C LEU A 467 -3.42 -1.65 17.04
N ILE A 468 -2.90 -2.63 16.30
CA ILE A 468 -3.49 -3.97 16.19
C ILE A 468 -3.60 -4.63 17.58
N GLU A 469 -2.50 -4.65 18.35
CA GLU A 469 -2.45 -5.21 19.69
C GLU A 469 -3.41 -4.49 20.66
N MET A 470 -3.51 -3.16 20.56
CA MET A 470 -4.43 -2.38 21.39
C MET A 470 -5.89 -2.70 21.09
N ILE A 471 -6.26 -2.86 19.81
CA ILE A 471 -7.60 -3.26 19.40
C ILE A 471 -7.89 -4.67 19.92
N GLN A 472 -6.99 -5.63 19.68
CA GLN A 472 -7.14 -7.02 20.12
C GLN A 472 -7.24 -7.13 21.65
N GLY A 473 -6.41 -6.38 22.38
CA GLY A 473 -6.45 -6.30 23.83
C GLY A 473 -7.80 -5.81 24.35
N GLU A 474 -8.40 -4.82 23.70
CA GLU A 474 -9.75 -4.35 24.07
C GLU A 474 -10.82 -5.40 23.78
N LEU A 475 -10.79 -6.03 22.59
CA LEU A 475 -11.75 -7.06 22.18
C LEU A 475 -11.69 -8.31 23.06
N SER A 476 -10.51 -8.67 23.57
CA SER A 476 -10.33 -9.83 24.46
C SER A 476 -11.18 -9.75 25.74
N LYS A 477 -11.51 -8.52 26.20
CA LYS A 477 -12.36 -8.29 27.38
C LYS A 477 -13.81 -8.71 27.16
N TYR A 478 -14.23 -8.82 25.90
CA TYR A 478 -15.61 -9.12 25.49
C TYR A 478 -15.78 -10.55 24.98
N SER A 479 -14.85 -11.45 25.33
CA SER A 479 -14.87 -12.86 24.92
C SER A 479 -14.89 -13.09 23.40
N CYS A 480 -14.40 -12.11 22.64
CA CYS A 480 -13.97 -12.33 21.27
C CYS A 480 -12.67 -13.13 21.36
N MET A 481 -12.76 -14.44 21.20
CA MET A 481 -11.59 -15.31 21.06
C MET A 481 -11.39 -15.53 19.57
N SER A 482 -10.14 -15.45 19.10
CA SER A 482 -9.82 -15.85 17.74
C SER A 482 -10.23 -17.30 17.59
N GLU A 483 -10.87 -17.63 16.47
CA GLU A 483 -11.00 -19.03 16.06
C GLU A 483 -9.61 -19.51 15.59
N SER A 484 -8.64 -19.59 16.50
CA SER A 484 -7.36 -20.22 16.20
C SER A 484 -7.57 -21.73 16.12
N LEU A 485 -7.75 -22.18 14.87
CA LEU A 485 -7.32 -23.44 14.23
C LEU A 485 -7.48 -24.76 15.00
#